data_AF-A0A369ZEF6-F1
#
_entry.id   AF-A0A369ZEF6-F1
#
_cell.length_a   1.000
_cell.length_b   1.000
_cell.length_c   1.000
_cell.angle_alpha   90.00
_cell.angle_beta   90.00
_cell.angle_gamma   90.00
#
_symmetry.space_group_name_H-M   'P 1'
#
loop_
_entity.id
_entity.type
_entity.pdbx_description
1 polymer ?
#
loop_
_entity_poly.entity_id
_entity_poly.type
_entity_poly.pdbx_seq_one_letter_code
_entity_poly.pdbx_strand_id
1 'polypeptide(L)'
;MKLANLSKPTALILILVITLLSSYFLLIGSGMFPEPDFGQILLTSVLIIFLSSSKKAFYFLLLPLVIIHAIYTPTGLNFGAPSYQYIASIFATDLLETKEFLQQMPISSYLIAFVIPLLIWLQYKIRLNTGIQFQRNRTFVVLSGLLFAYYSPIAEPLKQAVDSAVKITKEMHTLKEMAKANNWGSSTLENSKYDDYVIVLGESARKDYHHAYGYPVENTPFMSSTNGTLIDGMTSAGTNTIASLRLMLTLPNKESWEPHYDLSLLDLVKSAGVKTYWISNQGFLGEYDTPISSLASKADETIFLKNGGSFNSTNYSDFDLLPKFAQVLEDPTQGKRFIVLHLYGSHPLACDRVEDYPKIFKEGEIKSQYDYLNCYISSIKKTDDFLKSTYEQLKANEQKTHRSFSMIYFSDHGLCHQTNEKDGAILFNQNCHSQLHHNIPLFKISSDDTERHEYKVFKSGLNFLEGIAHWVGIQNPKLGEEDLFSNQADKDDYGLQKQIKEKYRKDADPAVDIRK
;
A
#
# COMPACT_ATOMS: atom_id res chain seq x y z
N MET A 1 37.29 -45.03 21.83
CA MET A 1 37.55 -45.20 20.38
C MET A 1 38.77 -44.36 20.01
N LYS A 2 39.90 -44.95 19.59
CA LYS A 2 41.08 -44.15 19.19
C LYS A 2 40.67 -43.31 17.97
N LEU A 3 40.70 -41.99 18.09
CA LEU A 3 40.47 -41.02 17.00
C LEU A 3 41.40 -41.23 15.77
N ALA A 4 42.35 -42.15 15.84
CA ALA A 4 43.37 -42.43 14.84
C ALA A 4 42.88 -43.24 13.62
N ASN A 5 41.69 -43.87 13.65
CA ASN A 5 41.25 -44.80 12.59
C ASN A 5 39.96 -44.38 11.85
N LEU A 6 39.51 -43.12 11.93
CA LEU A 6 38.33 -42.70 11.16
C LEU A 6 38.66 -42.57 9.66
N SER A 7 37.80 -43.11 8.80
CA SER A 7 37.85 -42.83 7.36
C SER A 7 37.53 -41.35 7.11
N LYS A 8 38.10 -40.76 6.06
CA LYS A 8 37.83 -39.36 5.66
C LYS A 8 36.33 -39.02 5.53
N PRO A 9 35.46 -39.83 4.88
CA PRO A 9 34.03 -39.50 4.78
C PRO A 9 33.33 -39.56 6.14
N THR A 10 33.62 -40.54 6.98
CA THR A 10 33.06 -40.61 8.34
C THR A 10 33.49 -39.43 9.21
N ALA A 11 34.75 -39.00 9.08
CA ALA A 11 35.25 -37.84 9.81
C ALA A 11 34.62 -36.53 9.32
N LEU A 12 34.37 -36.41 8.01
CA LEU A 12 33.70 -35.25 7.44
C LEU A 12 32.28 -35.08 8.00
N ILE A 13 31.48 -36.15 7.98
CA ILE A 13 30.11 -36.15 8.54
C ILE A 13 30.16 -35.79 10.02
N LEU A 14 31.07 -36.40 10.78
CA LEU A 14 31.21 -36.14 12.21
C LEU A 14 31.60 -34.68 12.50
N ILE A 15 32.52 -34.10 11.73
CA ILE A 15 32.88 -32.67 11.85
C ILE A 15 31.66 -31.79 11.60
N LEU A 16 30.87 -32.06 10.55
CA LEU A 16 29.70 -31.26 10.20
C LEU A 16 28.62 -31.35 11.29
N VAL A 17 28.30 -32.55 11.78
CA VAL A 17 27.32 -32.75 12.85
C VAL A 17 27.76 -32.06 14.14
N ILE A 18 29.02 -32.23 14.55
CA ILE A 18 29.55 -31.56 15.75
C ILE A 18 29.50 -30.04 15.59
N THR A 19 29.82 -29.53 14.40
CA THR A 19 29.81 -28.09 14.13
C THR A 19 28.39 -27.53 14.19
N LEU A 20 27.43 -28.17 13.54
CA LEU A 20 26.01 -27.77 13.56
C LEU A 20 25.46 -27.77 14.99
N LEU A 21 25.74 -28.82 15.78
CA LEU A 21 25.35 -28.88 17.19
C LEU A 21 26.01 -27.78 18.03
N SER A 22 27.30 -27.53 17.82
CA SER A 22 28.03 -26.47 18.53
C SER A 22 27.46 -25.09 18.18
N SER A 23 27.12 -24.85 16.91
CA SER A 23 26.51 -23.62 16.43
C SER A 23 25.12 -23.41 17.02
N TYR A 24 24.29 -24.46 17.06
CA TYR A 24 23.00 -24.40 17.73
C TYR A 24 23.15 -24.03 19.20
N PHE A 25 24.03 -24.72 19.95
CA PHE A 25 24.26 -24.43 21.38
C PHE A 25 24.84 -23.03 21.64
N LEU A 26 25.73 -22.54 20.77
CA LEU A 26 26.19 -21.15 20.84
C LEU A 26 25.02 -20.18 20.64
N LEU A 27 24.18 -20.39 19.62
CA LEU A 27 23.08 -19.47 19.34
C LEU A 27 22.06 -19.42 20.48
N ILE A 28 21.57 -20.57 20.97
CA ILE A 28 20.64 -20.59 22.10
C ILE A 28 21.32 -20.10 23.39
N GLY A 29 22.59 -20.44 23.59
CA GLY A 29 23.36 -20.06 24.77
C GLY A 29 23.62 -18.56 24.87
N SER A 30 23.56 -17.84 23.74
CA SER A 30 23.67 -16.39 23.74
C SER A 30 22.44 -15.70 24.35
N GLY A 31 21.31 -16.39 24.44
CA GLY A 31 20.03 -15.81 24.83
C GLY A 31 19.41 -14.85 23.80
N MET A 32 20.12 -14.54 22.70
CA MET A 32 19.63 -13.69 21.62
C MET A 32 18.78 -14.45 20.60
N PHE A 33 19.03 -15.75 20.46
CA PHE A 33 18.39 -16.62 19.47
C PHE A 33 17.81 -17.86 20.16
N PRO A 34 16.69 -17.73 20.91
CA PRO A 34 16.08 -18.87 21.60
C PRO A 34 15.57 -19.93 20.61
N GLU A 35 15.09 -19.49 19.44
CA GLU A 35 14.69 -20.34 18.31
C GLU A 35 15.53 -19.97 17.08
N PRO A 36 16.79 -20.45 16.97
CA PRO A 36 17.67 -20.06 15.90
C PRO A 36 17.22 -20.64 14.57
N ASP A 37 17.13 -19.80 13.54
CA ASP A 37 16.80 -20.27 12.20
C ASP A 37 17.96 -21.10 11.59
N PHE A 38 17.63 -21.93 10.60
CA PHE A 38 18.60 -22.83 9.98
C PHE A 38 19.79 -22.09 9.34
N GLY A 39 19.56 -20.89 8.82
CA GLY A 39 20.61 -20.09 8.19
C GLY A 39 21.57 -19.45 9.18
N GLN A 40 21.09 -19.01 10.35
CA GLN A 40 21.94 -18.57 11.46
C GLN A 40 22.85 -19.70 11.94
N ILE A 41 22.31 -20.92 12.09
CA ILE A 41 23.08 -22.10 12.47
C ILE A 41 24.17 -22.39 11.42
N LEU A 42 23.82 -22.31 10.14
CA LEU A 42 24.77 -22.53 9.04
C LEU A 42 25.85 -21.45 9.00
N LEU A 43 25.51 -20.18 9.20
CA LEU A 43 26.44 -19.06 9.21
C LEU A 43 27.47 -19.21 10.34
N THR A 44 27.00 -19.49 11.56
CA THR A 44 27.87 -19.76 12.72
C THR A 44 28.72 -21.01 12.48
N SER A 45 28.18 -22.04 11.83
CA SER A 45 28.92 -23.27 11.50
C SER A 45 30.09 -22.99 10.56
N VAL A 46 29.84 -22.19 9.52
CA VAL A 46 30.85 -21.77 8.56
C VAL A 46 31.94 -20.94 9.25
N LEU A 47 31.57 -20.03 10.17
CA LEU A 47 32.53 -19.24 10.96
C LEU A 47 33.43 -20.14 11.82
N ILE A 48 32.86 -21.14 12.52
CA ILE A 48 33.62 -22.13 13.29
C ILE A 48 34.59 -22.88 12.37
N ILE A 49 34.14 -23.33 11.20
CA ILE A 49 34.99 -24.05 10.23
C ILE A 49 36.16 -23.17 9.72
N PHE A 50 35.93 -21.89 9.45
CA PHE A 50 36.98 -20.96 9.05
C PHE A 50 37.97 -20.67 10.17
N LEU A 51 37.51 -20.36 11.38
CA LEU A 51 38.41 -20.05 12.49
C LEU A 51 39.16 -21.30 12.98
N SER A 52 38.59 -22.49 12.79
CA SER A 52 39.27 -23.74 13.11
C SER A 52 40.31 -24.14 12.04
N SER A 53 40.32 -23.51 10.87
CA SER A 53 41.26 -23.83 9.77
C SER A 53 42.74 -23.59 10.06
N SER A 54 43.02 -22.60 10.90
CA SER A 54 44.37 -22.18 11.27
C SER A 54 44.60 -22.42 12.74
N LYS A 55 45.78 -22.95 13.11
CA LYS A 55 46.17 -23.10 14.51
C LYS A 55 46.14 -21.75 15.24
N LYS A 56 46.60 -20.67 14.59
CA LYS A 56 46.56 -19.33 15.19
C LYS A 56 45.12 -18.85 15.39
N ALA A 57 44.27 -18.94 14.36
CA ALA A 57 42.88 -18.50 14.46
C ALA A 57 42.10 -19.31 15.52
N PHE A 58 42.34 -20.62 15.61
CA PHE A 58 41.68 -21.45 16.61
C PHE A 58 42.05 -21.03 18.05
N TYR A 59 43.34 -20.93 18.36
CA TYR A 59 43.80 -20.67 19.73
C TYR A 59 43.69 -19.21 20.15
N PHE A 60 43.83 -18.25 19.21
CA PHE A 60 43.80 -16.82 19.53
C PHE A 60 42.45 -16.14 19.26
N LEU A 61 41.55 -16.75 18.49
CA LEU A 61 40.23 -16.15 18.19
C LEU A 61 39.09 -17.07 18.65
N LEU A 62 38.97 -18.26 18.07
CA LEU A 62 37.79 -19.11 18.31
C LEU A 62 37.71 -19.58 19.77
N LEU A 63 38.79 -20.13 20.31
CA LEU A 63 38.79 -20.70 21.66
C LEU A 63 38.51 -19.65 22.75
N PRO A 64 39.14 -18.46 22.76
CA PRO A 64 38.78 -17.40 23.70
C PRO A 64 37.33 -16.95 23.59
N LEU A 65 36.83 -16.72 22.36
CA LEU A 65 35.44 -16.33 22.13
C LEU A 65 34.45 -17.36 22.66
N VAL A 66 34.73 -18.64 22.40
CA VAL A 66 33.90 -19.76 22.87
C VAL A 66 33.94 -19.88 24.39
N ILE A 67 35.08 -19.64 25.04
CA ILE A 67 35.17 -19.67 26.51
C ILE A 67 34.35 -18.53 27.12
N ILE A 68 34.49 -17.30 26.60
CA ILE A 68 33.69 -16.15 27.04
C ILE A 68 32.19 -16.46 26.86
N HIS A 69 31.83 -17.01 25.72
CA HIS A 69 30.46 -17.41 25.43
C HIS A 69 29.96 -18.50 26.39
N ALA A 70 30.79 -19.52 26.66
CA ALA A 70 30.46 -20.60 27.58
C ALA A 70 30.20 -20.08 29.01
N ILE A 71 30.98 -19.11 29.48
CA ILE A 71 30.77 -18.46 30.78
C ILE A 71 29.39 -17.78 30.84
N TYR A 72 28.99 -17.12 29.75
CA TYR A 72 27.69 -16.45 29.68
C TYR A 72 26.50 -17.39 29.44
N THR A 73 26.74 -18.57 28.86
CA THR A 73 25.70 -19.51 28.40
C THR A 73 24.64 -19.86 29.45
N PRO A 74 24.99 -20.12 30.73
CA PRO A 74 23.99 -20.38 31.76
C PRO A 74 23.03 -19.21 31.95
N THR A 75 23.55 -17.98 31.95
CA THR A 75 22.76 -16.77 32.05
C THR A 75 21.91 -16.56 30.80
N GLY A 76 22.49 -16.72 29.61
CA GLY A 76 21.78 -16.54 28.34
C GLY A 76 20.57 -17.47 28.18
N LEU A 77 20.69 -18.74 28.59
CA LEU A 77 19.60 -19.72 28.51
C LEU A 77 18.44 -19.43 29.46
N ASN A 78 18.68 -18.75 30.59
CA ASN A 78 17.66 -18.56 31.62
C ASN A 78 17.09 -17.13 31.65
N PHE A 79 17.89 -16.14 31.25
CA PHE A 79 17.57 -14.71 31.40
C PHE A 79 17.57 -13.93 30.08
N GLY A 80 18.01 -14.55 28.97
CA GLY A 80 18.01 -13.95 27.63
C GLY A 80 19.31 -13.22 27.29
N ALA A 81 19.25 -12.31 26.32
CA ALA A 81 20.43 -11.65 25.75
C ALA A 81 21.29 -10.86 26.78
N PRO A 82 22.60 -10.64 26.49
CA PRO A 82 23.48 -9.86 27.35
C PRO A 82 22.92 -8.46 27.64
N SER A 83 22.65 -8.19 28.91
CA SER A 83 22.26 -6.87 29.42
C SER A 83 23.29 -6.39 30.44
N TYR A 84 23.36 -5.07 30.67
CA TYR A 84 24.22 -4.51 31.71
C TYR A 84 23.98 -5.18 33.07
N GLN A 85 22.73 -5.41 33.43
CA GLN A 85 22.33 -6.02 34.69
C GLN A 85 22.84 -7.46 34.81
N TYR A 86 22.64 -8.29 33.78
CA TYR A 86 23.07 -9.69 33.80
C TYR A 86 24.58 -9.85 33.80
N ILE A 87 25.30 -8.99 33.06
CA ILE A 87 26.77 -8.97 33.07
C ILE A 87 27.26 -8.52 34.45
N ALA A 88 26.69 -7.45 35.01
CA ALA A 88 27.05 -6.97 36.34
C ALA A 88 26.82 -8.02 37.43
N SER A 89 25.75 -8.83 37.37
CA SER A 89 25.49 -9.91 38.32
C SER A 89 26.51 -11.06 38.25
N ILE A 90 27.09 -11.34 37.07
CA ILE A 90 28.15 -12.35 36.91
C ILE A 90 29.49 -11.83 37.45
N PHE A 91 29.74 -10.53 37.30
CA PHE A 91 31.00 -9.86 37.67
C PHE A 91 30.86 -9.01 38.94
N ALA A 92 29.86 -9.29 39.77
CA ALA A 92 29.66 -8.56 41.02
C ALA A 92 30.88 -8.74 41.93
N THR A 93 31.26 -7.69 42.66
CA THR A 93 32.38 -7.74 43.60
C THR A 93 32.07 -8.55 44.87
N ASP A 94 30.80 -8.87 45.09
CA ASP A 94 30.34 -9.73 46.19
C ASP A 94 30.25 -11.20 45.74
N LEU A 95 31.00 -12.06 46.41
CA LEU A 95 31.05 -13.50 46.16
C LEU A 95 29.76 -14.23 46.58
N LEU A 96 29.00 -13.70 47.55
CA LEU A 96 27.73 -14.27 47.98
C LEU A 96 26.65 -14.01 46.93
N GLU A 97 26.53 -12.77 46.44
CA GLU A 97 25.55 -12.41 45.40
C GLU A 97 25.78 -13.19 44.10
N THR A 98 27.06 -13.30 43.67
CA THR A 98 27.42 -14.08 42.48
C THR A 98 27.06 -15.57 42.67
N LYS A 99 27.29 -16.12 43.86
CA LYS A 99 26.99 -17.53 44.16
C LYS A 99 25.48 -17.78 44.18
N GLU A 100 24.70 -16.92 44.81
CA GLU A 100 23.24 -17.03 44.83
C GLU A 100 22.65 -16.92 43.43
N PHE A 101 23.14 -15.97 42.62
CA PHE A 101 22.74 -15.82 41.22
C PHE A 101 23.02 -17.07 40.38
N LEU A 102 24.21 -17.66 40.51
CA LEU A 102 24.56 -18.88 39.78
C LEU A 102 23.73 -20.09 40.26
N GLN A 103 23.43 -20.20 41.56
CA GLN A 103 22.65 -21.33 42.09
C GLN A 103 21.17 -21.34 41.64
N GLN A 104 20.65 -20.24 41.10
CA GLN A 104 19.29 -20.17 40.56
C GLN A 104 19.12 -20.88 39.21
N MET A 105 20.21 -21.19 38.51
CA MET A 105 20.18 -21.77 37.17
C MET A 105 20.21 -23.30 37.20
N PRO A 106 19.46 -23.99 36.32
CA PRO A 106 19.45 -25.44 36.25
C PRO A 106 20.80 -26.00 35.79
N ILE A 107 21.14 -27.20 36.28
CA ILE A 107 22.39 -27.91 35.95
C ILE A 107 22.54 -28.12 34.43
N SER A 108 21.42 -28.29 33.71
CA SER A 108 21.41 -28.43 32.25
C SER A 108 22.08 -27.26 31.52
N SER A 109 21.93 -26.03 32.01
CA SER A 109 22.53 -24.85 31.38
C SER A 109 24.05 -24.84 31.53
N TYR A 110 24.56 -25.32 32.67
CA TYR A 110 26.00 -25.53 32.89
C TYR A 110 26.55 -26.70 32.06
N LEU A 111 25.78 -27.75 31.85
CA LEU A 111 26.16 -28.85 30.96
C LEU A 111 26.34 -28.36 29.52
N ILE A 112 25.40 -27.54 29.00
CA ILE A 112 25.53 -26.94 27.67
C ILE A 112 26.78 -26.04 27.59
N ALA A 113 27.00 -25.19 28.60
CA ALA A 113 28.18 -24.34 28.68
C ALA A 113 29.50 -25.14 28.60
N PHE A 114 29.57 -26.32 29.23
CA PHE A 114 30.74 -27.20 29.16
C PHE A 114 30.85 -27.94 27.83
N VAL A 115 29.73 -28.36 27.25
CA VAL A 115 29.68 -29.12 26.00
C VAL A 115 30.18 -28.30 24.81
N ILE A 116 29.86 -27.00 24.72
CA ILE A 116 30.28 -26.13 23.61
C ILE A 116 31.80 -26.16 23.35
N PRO A 117 32.68 -25.80 24.31
CA PRO A 117 34.14 -25.82 24.08
C PRO A 117 34.66 -27.23 23.82
N LEU A 118 34.08 -28.25 24.46
CA LEU A 118 34.45 -29.65 24.24
C LEU A 118 34.18 -30.08 22.79
N LEU A 119 32.99 -29.80 22.27
CA LEU A 119 32.60 -30.11 20.89
C LEU A 119 33.48 -29.37 19.88
N ILE A 120 33.74 -28.09 20.08
CA ILE A 120 34.60 -27.28 19.19
C ILE A 120 36.05 -27.76 19.22
N TRP A 121 36.58 -28.15 20.39
CA TRP A 121 37.89 -28.76 20.49
C TRP A 121 37.96 -30.14 19.82
N LEU A 122 36.93 -30.97 20.00
CA LEU A 122 36.82 -32.30 19.38
C LEU A 122 36.78 -32.17 17.85
N GLN A 123 35.96 -31.27 17.33
CA GLN A 123 35.91 -30.90 15.91
C GLN A 123 37.30 -30.52 15.39
N TYR A 124 38.01 -29.67 16.13
CA TYR A 124 39.33 -29.20 15.73
C TYR A 124 40.36 -30.34 15.68
N LYS A 125 40.31 -31.27 16.65
CA LYS A 125 41.18 -32.45 16.71
C LYS A 125 40.87 -33.46 15.61
N ILE A 126 39.60 -33.76 15.35
CA ILE A 126 39.20 -34.67 14.26
C ILE A 126 39.70 -34.14 12.91
N ARG A 127 39.53 -32.83 12.66
CA ARG A 127 40.02 -32.18 11.44
C ARG A 127 41.54 -32.30 11.29
N LEU A 128 42.32 -32.02 12.36
CA LEU A 128 43.79 -32.13 12.31
C LEU A 128 44.25 -33.57 12.01
N ASN A 129 43.65 -34.56 12.69
CA ASN A 129 44.05 -35.96 12.55
C ASN A 129 43.75 -36.53 11.15
N THR A 130 42.71 -36.01 10.48
CA THR A 130 42.23 -36.53 9.19
C THR A 130 42.69 -35.70 7.99
N GLY A 131 43.28 -34.52 8.24
CA GLY A 131 43.82 -33.63 7.22
C GLY A 131 42.76 -32.98 6.33
N ILE A 132 41.51 -32.89 6.79
CA ILE A 132 40.42 -32.26 6.03
C ILE A 132 40.61 -30.74 6.00
N GLN A 133 40.60 -30.15 4.80
CA GLN A 133 40.85 -28.71 4.59
C GLN A 133 39.72 -28.08 3.76
N PHE A 134 38.67 -27.62 4.44
CA PHE A 134 37.49 -27.01 3.80
C PHE A 134 37.83 -25.80 2.94
N GLN A 135 38.84 -25.01 3.34
CA GLN A 135 39.25 -23.77 2.67
C GLN A 135 39.90 -24.01 1.30
N ARG A 136 40.39 -25.23 1.03
CA ARG A 136 40.92 -25.59 -0.29
C ARG A 136 39.83 -25.91 -1.30
N ASN A 137 38.60 -26.19 -0.84
CA ASN A 137 37.47 -26.42 -1.72
C ASN A 137 36.89 -25.06 -2.15
N ARG A 138 37.14 -24.67 -3.41
CA ARG A 138 36.66 -23.40 -3.98
C ARG A 138 35.15 -23.25 -3.89
N THR A 139 34.40 -24.33 -4.13
CA THR A 139 32.93 -24.33 -4.03
C THR A 139 32.47 -24.02 -2.61
N PHE A 140 33.11 -24.62 -1.60
CA PHE A 140 32.79 -24.34 -0.19
C PHE A 140 33.05 -22.87 0.17
N VAL A 141 34.18 -22.30 -0.27
CA VAL A 141 34.52 -20.90 -0.01
C VAL A 141 33.52 -19.94 -0.67
N VAL A 142 33.15 -20.20 -1.93
CA VAL A 142 32.17 -19.39 -2.66
C VAL A 142 30.79 -19.46 -2.01
N LEU A 143 30.29 -20.67 -1.71
CA LEU A 143 28.99 -20.85 -1.04
C LEU A 143 28.96 -20.19 0.34
N SER A 144 30.06 -20.28 1.09
CA SER A 144 30.21 -19.60 2.36
C SER A 144 30.16 -18.07 2.20
N GLY A 145 30.84 -17.53 1.20
CA GLY A 145 30.82 -16.09 0.90
C GLY A 145 29.43 -15.59 0.50
N LEU A 146 28.71 -16.37 -0.32
CA LEU A 146 27.32 -16.07 -0.69
C LEU A 146 26.39 -16.11 0.53
N LEU A 147 26.59 -17.07 1.44
CA LEU A 147 25.83 -17.14 2.68
C LEU A 147 26.07 -15.90 3.56
N PHE A 148 27.32 -15.50 3.77
CA PHE A 148 27.65 -14.26 4.49
C PHE A 148 27.07 -13.02 3.80
N ALA A 149 27.13 -12.95 2.46
CA ALA A 149 26.55 -11.85 1.70
C ALA A 149 25.02 -11.78 1.88
N TYR A 150 24.33 -12.92 1.87
CA TYR A 150 22.88 -12.99 2.09
C TYR A 150 22.47 -12.52 3.49
N TYR A 151 23.22 -12.86 4.54
CA TYR A 151 22.94 -12.42 5.92
C TYR A 151 23.51 -11.04 6.26
N SER A 152 24.20 -10.37 5.33
CA SER A 152 24.72 -9.02 5.50
C SER A 152 23.63 -7.96 5.28
N PRO A 153 23.67 -6.81 5.97
CA PRO A 153 22.81 -5.66 5.69
C PRO A 153 22.84 -5.20 4.22
N ILE A 154 23.93 -5.49 3.50
CA ILE A 154 24.08 -5.16 2.07
C ILE A 154 23.05 -5.90 1.19
N ALA A 155 22.59 -7.09 1.60
CA ALA A 155 21.58 -7.84 0.85
C ALA A 155 20.14 -7.41 1.16
N GLU A 156 19.93 -6.52 2.14
CA GLU A 156 18.59 -6.11 2.58
C GLU A 156 17.74 -5.48 1.45
N PRO A 157 18.29 -4.57 0.60
CA PRO A 157 17.51 -4.04 -0.52
C PRO A 157 17.08 -5.12 -1.52
N LEU A 158 17.92 -6.13 -1.75
CA LEU A 158 17.60 -7.24 -2.64
C LEU A 158 16.51 -8.14 -2.05
N LYS A 159 16.58 -8.44 -0.75
CA LYS A 159 15.53 -9.20 -0.05
C LYS A 159 14.20 -8.48 -0.12
N GLN A 160 14.18 -7.19 0.21
CA GLN A 160 12.97 -6.38 0.13
C GLN A 160 12.43 -6.31 -1.29
N ALA A 161 13.28 -6.22 -2.31
CA ALA A 161 12.86 -6.24 -3.70
C ALA A 161 12.23 -7.60 -4.09
N VAL A 162 12.84 -8.72 -3.70
CA VAL A 162 12.31 -10.07 -3.95
C VAL A 162 10.99 -10.28 -3.21
N ASP A 163 10.92 -9.94 -1.92
CA ASP A 163 9.70 -10.06 -1.11
C ASP A 163 8.57 -9.21 -1.69
N SER A 164 8.88 -7.98 -2.12
CA SER A 164 7.93 -7.11 -2.81
C SER A 164 7.47 -7.72 -4.13
N ALA A 165 8.39 -8.29 -4.93
CA ALA A 165 8.03 -8.95 -6.19
C ALA A 165 7.17 -10.20 -5.99
N VAL A 166 7.47 -11.02 -4.98
CA VAL A 166 6.65 -12.19 -4.61
C VAL A 166 5.27 -11.74 -4.13
N LYS A 167 5.20 -10.68 -3.33
CA LYS A 167 3.93 -10.09 -2.89
C LYS A 167 3.11 -9.59 -4.08
N ILE A 168 3.72 -8.85 -5.00
CA ILE A 168 3.08 -8.35 -6.24
C ILE A 168 2.56 -9.51 -7.07
N THR A 169 3.36 -10.56 -7.31
CA THR A 169 2.93 -11.70 -8.14
C THR A 169 1.77 -12.47 -7.51
N LYS A 170 1.79 -12.66 -6.18
CA LYS A 170 0.68 -13.26 -5.44
C LYS A 170 -0.58 -12.39 -5.50
N GLU A 171 -0.43 -11.08 -5.34
CA GLU A 171 -1.54 -10.12 -5.44
C GLU A 171 -2.12 -10.12 -6.86
N MET A 172 -1.29 -10.12 -7.91
CA MET A 172 -1.72 -10.24 -9.30
C MET A 172 -2.49 -11.53 -9.61
N HIS A 173 -2.02 -12.68 -9.09
CA HIS A 173 -2.75 -13.94 -9.24
C HIS A 173 -4.10 -13.89 -8.52
N THR A 174 -4.12 -13.32 -7.32
CA THR A 174 -5.35 -13.16 -6.52
C THR A 174 -6.34 -12.23 -7.23
N LEU A 175 -5.86 -11.11 -7.79
CA LEU A 175 -6.66 -10.19 -8.59
C LEU A 175 -7.29 -10.89 -9.79
N LYS A 176 -6.52 -11.68 -10.55
CA LYS A 176 -7.07 -12.42 -11.72
C LYS A 176 -8.17 -13.41 -11.36
N GLU A 177 -8.02 -14.14 -10.26
CA GLU A 177 -9.01 -15.11 -9.80
C GLU A 177 -10.26 -14.40 -9.22
N MET A 178 -10.06 -13.36 -8.40
CA MET A 178 -11.17 -12.61 -7.81
C MET A 178 -11.89 -11.69 -8.81
N ALA A 179 -11.21 -11.22 -9.86
CA ALA A 179 -11.82 -10.45 -10.95
C ALA A 179 -12.95 -11.21 -11.64
N LYS A 180 -12.88 -12.55 -11.64
CA LYS A 180 -13.90 -13.42 -12.23
C LYS A 180 -14.98 -13.84 -11.24
N ALA A 181 -14.68 -13.79 -9.94
CA ALA A 181 -15.64 -14.14 -8.91
C ALA A 181 -16.63 -12.99 -8.67
N ASN A 182 -17.89 -13.34 -8.46
CA ASN A 182 -18.96 -12.44 -8.02
C ASN A 182 -19.73 -13.12 -6.89
N ASN A 183 -19.72 -12.51 -5.71
CA ASN A 183 -20.33 -13.03 -4.50
C ASN A 183 -21.49 -12.16 -3.98
N TRP A 184 -22.03 -11.27 -4.79
CA TRP A 184 -23.21 -10.47 -4.41
C TRP A 184 -24.50 -11.30 -4.34
N GLY A 185 -24.60 -12.38 -5.13
CA GLY A 185 -25.85 -13.12 -5.25
C GLY A 185 -26.90 -12.32 -6.03
N SER A 186 -28.16 -12.36 -5.59
CA SER A 186 -29.24 -11.60 -6.20
C SER A 186 -29.39 -10.25 -5.51
N SER A 187 -29.43 -9.18 -6.31
CA SER A 187 -29.78 -7.83 -5.83
C SER A 187 -31.08 -7.37 -6.48
N THR A 188 -31.75 -6.41 -5.87
CA THR A 188 -32.99 -5.84 -6.41
C THR A 188 -32.89 -4.33 -6.49
N LEU A 189 -33.71 -3.73 -7.35
CA LEU A 189 -33.83 -2.28 -7.44
C LEU A 189 -35.08 -1.84 -6.70
N GLU A 190 -34.90 -1.05 -5.64
CA GLU A 190 -35.96 -0.40 -4.88
C GLU A 190 -35.70 1.10 -4.85
N ASN A 191 -36.71 1.92 -5.07
CA ASN A 191 -36.57 3.38 -5.14
C ASN A 191 -35.55 3.88 -6.19
N SER A 192 -35.23 3.06 -7.20
CA SER A 192 -34.34 3.42 -8.31
C SER A 192 -35.02 4.37 -9.30
N LYS A 193 -34.87 5.67 -9.05
CA LYS A 193 -35.60 6.74 -9.72
C LYS A 193 -35.15 7.05 -11.15
N TYR A 194 -33.86 6.97 -11.44
CA TYR A 194 -33.29 7.48 -12.70
C TYR A 194 -32.98 6.38 -13.70
N ASP A 195 -32.94 6.71 -14.99
CA ASP A 195 -32.61 5.75 -16.05
C ASP A 195 -31.11 5.64 -16.27
N ASP A 196 -30.40 6.76 -16.20
CA ASP A 196 -28.96 6.86 -16.43
C ASP A 196 -28.25 7.38 -15.16
N TYR A 197 -27.45 6.51 -14.54
CA TYR A 197 -26.59 6.85 -13.40
C TYR A 197 -25.16 7.05 -13.89
N VAL A 198 -24.60 8.23 -13.68
CA VAL A 198 -23.25 8.59 -14.16
C VAL A 198 -22.33 8.92 -12.99
N ILE A 199 -21.21 8.23 -12.91
CA ILE A 199 -20.12 8.56 -12.00
C ILE A 199 -18.99 9.19 -12.81
N VAL A 200 -18.65 10.43 -12.48
CA VAL A 200 -17.39 11.05 -12.91
C VAL A 200 -16.36 10.81 -11.80
N LEU A 201 -15.47 9.85 -12.05
CA LEU A 201 -14.38 9.47 -11.16
C LEU A 201 -13.17 10.36 -11.46
N GLY A 202 -12.94 11.36 -10.62
CA GLY A 202 -11.80 12.26 -10.66
C GLY A 202 -10.53 11.67 -10.03
N GLU A 203 -9.43 12.38 -10.24
CA GLU A 203 -8.08 11.96 -9.84
C GLU A 203 -7.36 13.11 -9.14
N SER A 204 -6.80 12.85 -7.96
CA SER A 204 -5.85 13.74 -7.25
C SER A 204 -6.35 15.16 -6.88
N ALA A 205 -7.65 15.43 -6.95
CA ALA A 205 -8.22 16.75 -6.68
C ALA A 205 -8.59 16.92 -5.20
N ARG A 206 -7.94 17.88 -4.52
CA ARG A 206 -8.29 18.24 -3.14
C ARG A 206 -9.48 19.18 -3.10
N LYS A 207 -10.40 18.91 -2.17
CA LYS A 207 -11.60 19.71 -1.93
C LYS A 207 -11.29 21.18 -1.65
N ASP A 208 -10.28 21.47 -0.83
CA ASP A 208 -9.97 22.83 -0.37
C ASP A 208 -9.44 23.78 -1.46
N TYR A 209 -9.16 23.25 -2.66
CA TYR A 209 -8.81 24.02 -3.86
C TYR A 209 -9.99 24.26 -4.80
N HIS A 210 -11.22 23.86 -4.45
CA HIS A 210 -12.41 24.09 -5.26
C HIS A 210 -13.16 25.35 -4.79
N HIS A 211 -13.52 26.25 -5.71
CA HIS A 211 -14.31 27.43 -5.40
C HIS A 211 -15.64 27.09 -4.72
N ALA A 212 -16.28 26.01 -5.16
CA ALA A 212 -17.55 25.52 -4.61
C ALA A 212 -17.46 25.14 -3.12
N TYR A 213 -16.26 24.99 -2.57
CA TYR A 213 -15.99 24.71 -1.15
C TYR A 213 -15.31 25.89 -0.43
N GLY A 214 -15.29 27.07 -1.05
CA GLY A 214 -14.75 28.30 -0.47
C GLY A 214 -13.33 28.68 -0.92
N TYR A 215 -12.74 27.99 -1.89
CA TYR A 215 -11.44 28.43 -2.44
C TYR A 215 -11.59 29.79 -3.14
N PRO A 216 -10.70 30.77 -2.90
CA PRO A 216 -10.87 32.13 -3.40
C PRO A 216 -10.84 32.33 -4.94
N VAL A 217 -10.28 31.40 -5.70
CA VAL A 217 -10.22 31.50 -7.17
C VAL A 217 -11.42 30.77 -7.75
N GLU A 218 -12.17 31.41 -8.65
CA GLU A 218 -13.35 30.84 -9.32
C GLU A 218 -12.95 29.75 -10.34
N ASN A 219 -12.60 28.57 -9.84
CA ASN A 219 -12.18 27.43 -10.66
C ASN A 219 -13.19 26.29 -10.71
N THR A 220 -14.40 26.46 -10.17
CA THR A 220 -15.49 25.47 -10.29
C THR A 220 -16.85 26.13 -10.52
N PRO A 221 -17.00 26.98 -11.56
CA PRO A 221 -18.23 27.74 -11.78
C PRO A 221 -19.48 26.88 -11.98
N PHE A 222 -19.40 25.72 -12.63
CA PHE A 222 -20.54 24.82 -12.80
C PHE A 222 -21.01 24.28 -11.44
N MET A 223 -20.12 23.63 -10.68
CA MET A 223 -20.45 23.14 -9.34
C MET A 223 -20.91 24.26 -8.39
N SER A 224 -20.45 25.51 -8.61
CA SER A 224 -20.78 26.66 -7.78
C SER A 224 -22.08 27.37 -8.16
N SER A 225 -22.79 26.94 -9.21
CA SER A 225 -24.00 27.64 -9.67
C SER A 225 -25.19 26.72 -9.93
N THR A 226 -24.98 25.41 -10.02
CA THR A 226 -26.05 24.46 -10.31
C THR A 226 -26.85 24.09 -9.07
N ASN A 227 -28.08 23.64 -9.29
CA ASN A 227 -28.84 22.86 -8.31
C ASN A 227 -28.14 21.51 -8.02
N GLY A 228 -28.64 20.80 -7.02
CA GLY A 228 -28.10 19.50 -6.60
C GLY A 228 -27.54 19.53 -5.19
N THR A 229 -26.69 18.55 -4.87
CA THR A 229 -26.15 18.34 -3.52
C THR A 229 -24.62 18.41 -3.54
N LEU A 230 -24.06 19.26 -2.68
CA LEU A 230 -22.62 19.36 -2.44
C LEU A 230 -22.30 18.92 -1.00
N ILE A 231 -21.38 17.96 -0.86
CA ILE A 231 -21.01 17.37 0.43
C ILE A 231 -19.61 17.85 0.83
N ASP A 232 -19.57 18.74 1.81
CA ASP A 232 -18.36 19.27 2.42
C ASP A 232 -17.97 18.41 3.64
N GLY A 233 -17.31 17.28 3.37
CA GLY A 233 -16.79 16.39 4.41
C GLY A 233 -16.50 14.95 3.96
N MET A 234 -16.43 14.70 2.65
CA MET A 234 -16.02 13.41 2.12
C MET A 234 -14.52 13.18 2.33
N THR A 235 -14.19 12.01 2.88
CA THR A 235 -12.82 11.55 3.08
C THR A 235 -12.54 10.32 2.23
N SER A 236 -11.44 10.33 1.46
CA SER A 236 -11.03 9.17 0.67
C SER A 236 -10.59 8.00 1.54
N ALA A 237 -10.75 6.77 1.06
CA ALA A 237 -10.31 5.57 1.80
C ALA A 237 -8.78 5.39 1.80
N GLY A 238 -8.07 6.11 0.93
CA GLY A 238 -6.61 6.05 0.81
C GLY A 238 -6.00 7.32 0.23
N THR A 239 -4.66 7.35 0.20
CA THR A 239 -3.84 8.49 -0.25
C THR A 239 -3.21 8.29 -1.63
N ASN A 240 -3.67 7.29 -2.38
CA ASN A 240 -3.35 7.12 -3.79
C ASN A 240 -4.45 6.28 -4.45
N THR A 241 -4.51 6.27 -5.77
CA THR A 241 -5.58 5.65 -6.56
C THR A 241 -5.82 4.20 -6.15
N ILE A 242 -4.76 3.39 -6.06
CA ILE A 242 -4.89 1.97 -5.69
C ILE A 242 -5.35 1.82 -4.25
N ALA A 243 -4.73 2.53 -3.29
CA ALA A 243 -5.09 2.43 -1.88
C ALA A 243 -6.53 2.89 -1.60
N SER A 244 -7.01 3.89 -2.35
CA SER A 244 -8.34 4.46 -2.19
C SER A 244 -9.41 3.65 -2.92
N LEU A 245 -9.29 3.52 -4.24
CA LEU A 245 -10.37 2.96 -5.07
C LEU A 245 -10.53 1.45 -4.90
N ARG A 246 -9.49 0.71 -4.52
CA ARG A 246 -9.67 -0.72 -4.17
C ARG A 246 -10.67 -0.88 -3.02
N LEU A 247 -10.72 0.08 -2.09
CA LEU A 247 -11.64 0.08 -0.95
C LEU A 247 -12.97 0.73 -1.31
N MET A 248 -12.96 1.90 -1.96
CA MET A 248 -14.19 2.63 -2.29
C MET A 248 -15.07 1.89 -3.31
N LEU A 249 -14.48 1.15 -4.26
CA LEU A 249 -15.21 0.43 -5.31
C LEU A 249 -15.46 -1.05 -4.99
N THR A 250 -15.21 -1.46 -3.75
CA THR A 250 -15.59 -2.79 -3.22
C THR A 250 -16.38 -2.60 -1.93
N LEU A 251 -16.92 -3.69 -1.36
CA LEU A 251 -17.44 -3.70 0.01
C LEU A 251 -16.28 -4.12 0.92
N PRO A 252 -15.48 -3.17 1.47
CA PRO A 252 -14.24 -3.53 2.15
C PRO A 252 -14.51 -4.11 3.54
N ASN A 253 -13.52 -4.81 4.07
CA ASN A 253 -13.45 -5.02 5.51
C ASN A 253 -13.04 -3.70 6.17
N LYS A 254 -13.97 -3.07 6.89
CA LYS A 254 -13.78 -1.75 7.51
C LYS A 254 -12.83 -1.77 8.71
N GLU A 255 -12.61 -2.92 9.34
CA GLU A 255 -11.66 -3.07 10.45
C GLU A 255 -10.22 -3.22 9.95
N SER A 256 -10.00 -4.07 8.93
CA SER A 256 -8.66 -4.37 8.41
C SER A 256 -8.24 -3.51 7.21
N TRP A 257 -9.16 -2.71 6.66
CA TRP A 257 -8.94 -1.89 5.45
C TRP A 257 -8.45 -2.72 4.26
N GLU A 258 -9.06 -3.90 4.08
CA GLU A 258 -8.79 -4.78 2.96
C GLU A 258 -9.97 -4.84 1.99
N PRO A 259 -9.71 -4.83 0.68
CA PRO A 259 -10.76 -4.88 -0.33
C PRO A 259 -11.33 -6.29 -0.48
N HIS A 260 -12.59 -6.37 -0.88
CA HIS A 260 -13.24 -7.62 -1.28
C HIS A 260 -13.58 -7.53 -2.78
N TYR A 261 -12.64 -7.94 -3.65
CA TYR A 261 -12.78 -7.78 -5.10
C TYR A 261 -13.92 -8.61 -5.72
N ASP A 262 -14.38 -9.65 -5.02
CA ASP A 262 -15.56 -10.46 -5.32
C ASP A 262 -16.90 -9.78 -4.93
N LEU A 263 -16.80 -8.66 -4.19
CA LEU A 263 -17.90 -7.77 -3.81
C LEU A 263 -17.65 -6.37 -4.39
N SER A 264 -17.42 -6.30 -5.70
CA SER A 264 -17.16 -5.03 -6.41
C SER A 264 -18.44 -4.24 -6.70
N LEU A 265 -18.32 -2.93 -6.86
CA LEU A 265 -19.44 -2.06 -7.21
C LEU A 265 -20.05 -2.43 -8.57
N LEU A 266 -19.24 -2.73 -9.57
CA LEU A 266 -19.75 -3.10 -10.90
C LEU A 266 -20.51 -4.43 -10.88
N ASP A 267 -20.02 -5.41 -10.13
CA ASP A 267 -20.76 -6.68 -9.95
C ASP A 267 -22.09 -6.46 -9.20
N LEU A 268 -22.11 -5.57 -8.20
CA LEU A 268 -23.33 -5.23 -7.46
C LEU A 268 -24.38 -4.65 -8.41
N VAL A 269 -23.99 -3.61 -9.17
CA VAL A 269 -24.86 -2.92 -10.13
C VAL A 269 -25.40 -3.89 -11.19
N LYS A 270 -24.53 -4.77 -11.72
CA LYS A 270 -24.93 -5.82 -12.67
C LYS A 270 -25.88 -6.85 -12.04
N SER A 271 -25.65 -7.25 -10.80
CA SER A 271 -26.52 -8.19 -10.08
C SER A 271 -27.92 -7.64 -9.84
N ALA A 272 -28.12 -6.31 -9.95
CA ALA A 272 -29.41 -5.64 -9.90
C ALA A 272 -30.05 -5.42 -11.29
N GLY A 273 -29.43 -5.94 -12.37
CA GLY A 273 -29.96 -5.86 -13.74
C GLY A 273 -29.67 -4.54 -14.48
N VAL A 274 -28.71 -3.75 -14.01
CA VAL A 274 -28.31 -2.47 -14.63
C VAL A 274 -27.13 -2.70 -15.57
N LYS A 275 -27.20 -2.20 -16.81
CA LYS A 275 -26.11 -2.30 -17.80
C LYS A 275 -24.98 -1.33 -17.41
N THR A 276 -23.75 -1.82 -17.39
CA THR A 276 -22.59 -1.07 -16.90
C THR A 276 -21.60 -0.71 -18.02
N TYR A 277 -21.10 0.53 -17.98
CA TYR A 277 -20.07 1.04 -18.90
C TYR A 277 -18.92 1.66 -18.11
N TRP A 278 -17.68 1.43 -18.54
CA TRP A 278 -16.50 2.09 -17.98
C TRP A 278 -15.68 2.75 -19.10
N ILE A 279 -15.63 4.08 -19.11
CA ILE A 279 -14.90 4.88 -20.09
C ILE A 279 -13.73 5.58 -19.38
N SER A 280 -12.49 5.32 -19.79
CA SER A 280 -11.29 5.72 -19.02
C SER A 280 -10.23 6.41 -19.85
N ASN A 281 -9.74 7.55 -19.34
CA ASN A 281 -8.55 8.23 -19.83
C ASN A 281 -7.26 7.73 -19.13
N GLN A 282 -7.39 7.00 -18.03
CA GLN A 282 -6.28 6.24 -17.47
C GLN A 282 -6.09 4.95 -18.26
N GLY A 283 -4.84 4.64 -18.62
CA GLY A 283 -4.50 3.45 -19.39
C GLY A 283 -4.35 2.20 -18.53
N PHE A 284 -4.31 1.05 -19.18
CA PHE A 284 -3.96 -0.22 -18.58
C PHE A 284 -2.90 -0.93 -19.43
N LEU A 285 -1.96 -1.63 -18.79
CA LEU A 285 -0.93 -2.42 -19.50
C LEU A 285 -1.49 -3.79 -19.98
N GLY A 286 -2.52 -4.28 -19.29
CA GLY A 286 -3.30 -5.51 -19.51
C GLY A 286 -4.56 -5.48 -18.63
N GLU A 287 -5.62 -6.19 -19.02
CA GLU A 287 -6.98 -6.05 -18.45
C GLU A 287 -7.02 -6.24 -16.91
N TYR A 288 -6.01 -6.93 -16.36
CA TYR A 288 -5.86 -7.24 -14.93
C TYR A 288 -4.55 -6.70 -14.34
N ASP A 289 -3.95 -5.68 -14.95
CA ASP A 289 -2.60 -5.22 -14.58
C ASP A 289 -2.57 -4.35 -13.33
N THR A 290 -3.68 -3.70 -12.99
CA THR A 290 -3.87 -3.02 -11.71
C THR A 290 -5.20 -3.42 -11.08
N PRO A 291 -5.37 -3.27 -9.75
CA PRO A 291 -6.67 -3.44 -9.11
C PRO A 291 -7.79 -2.63 -9.79
N ILE A 292 -7.48 -1.44 -10.32
CA ILE A 292 -8.47 -0.56 -10.94
C ILE A 292 -8.86 -1.03 -12.33
N SER A 293 -7.89 -1.45 -13.16
CA SER A 293 -8.21 -2.05 -14.46
C SER A 293 -8.99 -3.35 -14.30
N SER A 294 -8.65 -4.13 -13.26
CA SER A 294 -9.36 -5.36 -12.89
C SER A 294 -10.78 -5.12 -12.38
N LEU A 295 -11.06 -3.99 -11.73
CA LEU A 295 -12.42 -3.61 -11.36
C LEU A 295 -13.18 -3.11 -12.59
N ALA A 296 -12.55 -2.27 -13.41
CA ALA A 296 -13.13 -1.75 -14.65
C ALA A 296 -13.55 -2.85 -15.62
N SER A 297 -12.75 -3.92 -15.76
CA SER A 297 -13.07 -5.07 -16.62
C SER A 297 -14.29 -5.88 -16.22
N LYS A 298 -14.86 -5.63 -15.03
CA LYS A 298 -16.13 -6.23 -14.60
C LYS A 298 -17.34 -5.52 -15.21
N ALA A 299 -17.18 -4.33 -15.79
CA ALA A 299 -18.24 -3.65 -16.53
C ALA A 299 -18.66 -4.48 -17.75
N ASP A 300 -19.87 -4.27 -18.25
CA ASP A 300 -20.34 -4.96 -19.45
C ASP A 300 -19.66 -4.42 -20.72
N GLU A 301 -19.33 -3.13 -20.74
CA GLU A 301 -18.55 -2.51 -21.81
C GLU A 301 -17.43 -1.65 -21.23
N THR A 302 -16.24 -1.75 -21.80
CA THR A 302 -15.08 -0.91 -21.42
C THR A 302 -14.51 -0.17 -22.61
N ILE A 303 -14.25 1.12 -22.45
CA ILE A 303 -13.62 1.98 -23.47
C ILE A 303 -12.43 2.68 -22.84
N PHE A 304 -11.22 2.32 -23.25
CA PHE A 304 -9.99 2.96 -22.80
C PHE A 304 -9.38 3.79 -23.93
N LEU A 305 -9.04 5.05 -23.64
CA LEU A 305 -8.36 5.92 -24.61
C LEU A 305 -6.92 5.46 -24.87
N LYS A 306 -6.29 4.86 -23.85
CA LYS A 306 -4.90 4.35 -23.90
C LYS A 306 -4.92 2.82 -23.94
N ASN A 307 -4.71 2.24 -25.12
CA ASN A 307 -4.69 0.78 -25.34
C ASN A 307 -3.29 0.26 -25.68
N GLY A 308 -2.88 -0.87 -25.06
CA GLY A 308 -1.91 -1.79 -25.64
C GLY A 308 -0.42 -1.54 -25.36
N GLY A 309 -0.01 -1.45 -24.09
CA GLY A 309 1.41 -1.58 -23.67
C GLY A 309 2.39 -0.53 -24.24
N SER A 310 1.89 0.41 -25.03
CA SER A 310 2.67 1.49 -25.59
C SER A 310 2.92 2.50 -24.49
N PHE A 311 4.16 2.52 -24.01
CA PHE A 311 4.71 3.62 -23.21
C PHE A 311 4.68 4.98 -23.96
N ASN A 312 4.11 5.08 -25.18
CA ASN A 312 3.77 6.37 -25.79
C ASN A 312 2.62 7.03 -25.03
N SER A 313 2.98 7.68 -23.91
CA SER A 313 3.03 9.14 -23.72
C SER A 313 1.98 10.05 -24.36
N THR A 314 0.89 9.56 -24.95
CA THR A 314 -0.17 10.46 -25.43
C THR A 314 -0.97 10.92 -24.22
N ASN A 315 -0.74 12.18 -23.85
CA ASN A 315 -1.43 12.90 -22.81
C ASN A 315 -2.82 13.31 -23.33
N TYR A 316 -3.70 12.32 -23.53
CA TYR A 316 -5.08 12.54 -23.98
C TYR A 316 -5.80 13.51 -23.04
N SER A 317 -6.64 14.34 -23.63
CA SER A 317 -7.49 15.24 -22.85
C SER A 317 -8.61 14.45 -22.20
N ASP A 318 -9.01 14.83 -20.98
CA ASP A 318 -10.25 14.29 -20.40
C ASP A 318 -11.48 14.57 -21.28
N PHE A 319 -11.47 15.65 -22.07
CA PHE A 319 -12.52 15.94 -23.04
C PHE A 319 -12.65 14.88 -24.14
N ASP A 320 -11.62 14.07 -24.40
CA ASP A 320 -11.67 12.97 -25.37
C ASP A 320 -12.60 11.82 -24.92
N LEU A 321 -13.03 11.82 -23.65
CA LEU A 321 -14.07 10.92 -23.15
C LEU A 321 -15.47 11.33 -23.61
N LEU A 322 -15.72 12.62 -23.88
CA LEU A 322 -17.06 13.13 -24.21
C LEU A 322 -17.64 12.51 -25.50
N PRO A 323 -16.89 12.37 -26.61
CA PRO A 323 -17.41 11.68 -27.80
C PRO A 323 -17.73 10.20 -27.55
N LYS A 324 -16.99 9.53 -26.67
CA LYS A 324 -17.25 8.12 -26.29
C LYS A 324 -18.49 8.02 -25.40
N PHE A 325 -18.66 8.97 -24.49
CA PHE A 325 -19.86 9.08 -23.68
C PHE A 325 -21.11 9.30 -24.54
N ALA A 326 -21.06 10.20 -25.54
CA ALA A 326 -22.15 10.41 -26.49
C ALA A 326 -22.56 9.11 -27.21
N GLN A 327 -21.58 8.30 -27.64
CA GLN A 327 -21.84 6.99 -28.27
C GLN A 327 -22.57 6.03 -27.31
N VAL A 328 -22.20 6.01 -26.03
CA VAL A 328 -22.90 5.20 -25.01
C VAL A 328 -24.33 5.68 -24.79
N LEU A 329 -24.58 7.00 -24.84
CA LEU A 329 -25.94 7.55 -24.70
C LEU A 329 -26.83 7.16 -25.90
N GLU A 330 -26.26 6.99 -27.09
CA GLU A 330 -26.96 6.57 -28.31
C GLU A 330 -27.30 5.06 -28.36
N ASP A 331 -26.68 4.24 -27.52
CA ASP A 331 -26.96 2.80 -27.43
C ASP A 331 -28.45 2.56 -27.07
N PRO A 332 -29.23 1.86 -27.92
CA PRO A 332 -30.67 1.65 -27.74
C PRO A 332 -30.96 0.61 -26.65
N THR A 333 -30.53 0.87 -25.41
CA THR A 333 -30.89 0.04 -24.26
C THR A 333 -32.25 0.43 -23.69
N GLN A 334 -33.09 -0.57 -23.43
CA GLN A 334 -34.39 -0.41 -22.78
C GLN A 334 -34.28 -0.36 -21.24
N GLY A 335 -33.13 -0.78 -20.68
CA GLY A 335 -32.89 -0.84 -19.24
C GLY A 335 -32.20 0.41 -18.69
N LYS A 336 -31.94 0.40 -17.38
CA LYS A 336 -31.12 1.42 -16.72
C LYS A 336 -29.63 1.24 -17.08
N ARG A 337 -28.89 2.34 -17.09
CA ARG A 337 -27.45 2.38 -17.33
C ARG A 337 -26.70 2.91 -16.12
N PHE A 338 -25.52 2.35 -15.88
CA PHE A 338 -24.55 2.86 -14.94
C PHE A 338 -23.23 3.10 -15.68
N ILE A 339 -22.78 4.35 -15.73
CA ILE A 339 -21.69 4.78 -16.59
C ILE A 339 -20.61 5.42 -15.72
N VAL A 340 -19.40 4.89 -15.77
CA VAL A 340 -18.22 5.48 -15.12
C VAL A 340 -17.38 6.21 -16.16
N LEU A 341 -17.15 7.50 -15.93
CA LEU A 341 -16.20 8.35 -16.66
C LEU A 341 -14.97 8.56 -15.78
N HIS A 342 -13.89 7.86 -16.07
CA HIS A 342 -12.67 7.87 -15.27
C HIS A 342 -11.63 8.83 -15.87
N LEU A 343 -11.39 9.93 -15.15
CA LEU A 343 -10.55 11.03 -15.58
C LEU A 343 -9.07 10.81 -15.26
N TYR A 344 -8.21 11.55 -15.95
CA TYR A 344 -6.83 11.75 -15.54
C TYR A 344 -6.70 12.95 -14.58
N GLY A 345 -7.64 13.91 -14.63
CA GLY A 345 -7.91 14.90 -13.59
C GLY A 345 -6.69 15.74 -13.21
N SER A 346 -6.48 15.89 -11.90
CA SER A 346 -5.43 16.71 -11.31
C SER A 346 -4.19 15.91 -10.93
N HIS A 347 -3.95 14.76 -11.59
CA HIS A 347 -2.80 13.89 -11.35
C HIS A 347 -1.47 14.68 -11.35
N PRO A 348 -0.47 14.30 -10.51
CA PRO A 348 0.86 14.93 -10.50
C PRO A 348 1.47 15.14 -11.88
N LEU A 349 2.30 16.18 -11.99
CA LEU A 349 2.66 16.86 -13.24
C LEU A 349 1.46 17.62 -13.82
N ALA A 350 0.82 18.44 -12.98
CA ALA A 350 -0.43 19.11 -13.31
C ALA A 350 -0.36 20.00 -14.58
N CYS A 351 0.81 20.53 -14.93
CA CYS A 351 0.95 21.36 -16.13
C CYS A 351 0.74 20.57 -17.43
N ASP A 352 1.13 19.31 -17.46
CA ASP A 352 0.84 18.43 -18.59
C ASP A 352 -0.70 18.29 -18.76
N ARG A 353 -1.46 18.24 -17.66
CA ARG A 353 -2.93 18.03 -17.70
C ARG A 353 -3.71 19.16 -18.36
N VAL A 354 -3.07 20.32 -18.53
CA VAL A 354 -3.65 21.55 -19.05
C VAL A 354 -2.89 22.09 -20.27
N GLU A 355 -2.11 21.27 -20.99
CA GLU A 355 -1.45 21.70 -22.23
C GLU A 355 -2.45 22.15 -23.31
N ASP A 356 -3.62 21.52 -23.33
CA ASP A 356 -4.74 21.78 -24.24
C ASP A 356 -5.79 22.73 -23.64
N TYR A 357 -5.53 23.31 -22.46
CA TYR A 357 -6.51 24.08 -21.71
C TYR A 357 -5.93 25.39 -21.15
N PRO A 358 -6.65 26.52 -21.21
CA PRO A 358 -6.11 27.79 -20.74
C PRO A 358 -5.87 27.75 -19.22
N LYS A 359 -4.67 28.16 -18.80
CA LYS A 359 -4.37 28.41 -17.38
C LYS A 359 -5.19 29.61 -16.88
N ILE A 360 -5.61 29.56 -15.62
CA ILE A 360 -6.42 30.62 -15.00
C ILE A 360 -5.68 31.96 -14.99
N PHE A 361 -4.42 31.94 -14.55
CA PHE A 361 -3.53 33.10 -14.59
C PHE A 361 -2.53 32.97 -15.73
N LYS A 362 -2.24 34.08 -16.40
CA LYS A 362 -1.19 34.15 -17.44
C LYS A 362 0.19 34.26 -16.79
N GLU A 363 1.22 33.96 -17.58
CA GLU A 363 2.61 34.14 -17.16
C GLU A 363 2.86 35.59 -16.72
N GLY A 364 3.45 35.77 -15.55
CA GLY A 364 3.73 37.08 -14.96
C GLY A 364 2.58 37.73 -14.17
N GLU A 365 1.37 37.15 -14.14
CA GLU A 365 0.26 37.66 -13.29
C GLU A 365 0.37 37.22 -11.83
N ILE A 366 1.18 36.20 -11.56
CA ILE A 366 1.41 35.58 -10.25
C ILE A 366 2.91 35.40 -10.01
N LYS A 367 3.30 35.16 -8.75
CA LYS A 367 4.69 34.83 -8.40
C LYS A 367 5.06 33.47 -9.03
N SER A 368 6.26 33.37 -9.60
CA SER A 368 6.74 32.15 -10.28
C SER A 368 6.71 30.89 -9.41
N GLN A 369 6.88 31.04 -8.09
CA GLN A 369 6.75 29.94 -7.12
C GLN A 369 5.37 29.26 -7.13
N TYR A 370 4.35 29.90 -7.73
CA TYR A 370 2.99 29.36 -7.87
C TYR A 370 2.65 28.89 -9.28
N ASP A 371 3.59 28.85 -10.22
CA ASP A 371 3.30 28.43 -11.61
C ASP A 371 2.72 27.01 -11.67
N TYR A 372 3.27 26.09 -10.87
CA TYR A 372 2.74 24.73 -10.77
C TYR A 372 1.36 24.70 -10.10
N LEU A 373 1.16 25.49 -9.04
CA LEU A 373 -0.15 25.62 -8.40
C LEU A 373 -1.20 26.13 -9.38
N ASN A 374 -0.86 27.11 -10.24
CA ASN A 374 -1.75 27.62 -11.28
C ASN A 374 -2.17 26.51 -12.25
N CYS A 375 -1.24 25.64 -12.67
CA CYS A 375 -1.57 24.44 -13.45
C CYS A 375 -2.55 23.52 -12.69
N TYR A 376 -2.29 23.27 -11.40
CA TYR A 376 -3.15 22.42 -10.56
C TYR A 376 -4.58 22.96 -10.47
N ILE A 377 -4.77 24.23 -10.09
CA ILE A 377 -6.12 24.81 -9.99
C ILE A 377 -6.81 24.97 -11.35
N SER A 378 -6.03 25.11 -12.44
CA SER A 378 -6.57 25.12 -13.81
C SER A 378 -7.04 23.72 -14.22
N SER A 379 -6.40 22.65 -13.77
CA SER A 379 -6.86 21.27 -14.01
C SER A 379 -8.20 20.97 -13.30
N ILE A 380 -8.42 21.57 -12.12
CA ILE A 380 -9.72 21.54 -11.42
C ILE A 380 -10.79 22.27 -12.25
N LYS A 381 -10.46 23.44 -12.81
CA LYS A 381 -11.37 24.15 -13.72
C LYS A 381 -11.70 23.38 -14.99
N LYS A 382 -10.70 22.73 -15.59
CA LYS A 382 -10.89 21.83 -16.73
C LYS A 382 -11.85 20.69 -16.36
N THR A 383 -11.71 20.12 -15.17
CA THR A 383 -12.63 19.09 -14.65
C THR A 383 -14.05 19.64 -14.50
N ASP A 384 -14.23 20.84 -13.93
CA ASP A 384 -15.55 21.47 -13.81
C ASP A 384 -16.22 21.73 -15.17
N ASP A 385 -15.47 22.18 -16.17
CA ASP A 385 -15.96 22.34 -17.56
C ASP A 385 -16.33 20.99 -18.20
N PHE A 386 -15.61 19.91 -17.86
CA PHE A 386 -15.97 18.54 -18.25
C PHE A 386 -17.28 18.07 -17.60
N LEU A 387 -17.47 18.35 -16.31
CA LEU A 387 -18.73 18.05 -15.59
C LEU A 387 -19.91 18.78 -16.25
N LYS A 388 -19.73 20.05 -16.58
CA LYS A 388 -20.73 20.84 -17.31
C LYS A 388 -21.08 20.19 -18.65
N SER A 389 -20.07 19.83 -19.44
CA SER A 389 -20.27 19.22 -20.77
C SER A 389 -20.95 17.85 -20.69
N THR A 390 -20.67 17.08 -19.65
CA THR A 390 -21.31 15.79 -19.36
C THR A 390 -22.79 15.99 -19.02
N TYR A 391 -23.08 16.94 -18.13
CA TYR A 391 -24.45 17.30 -17.76
C TYR A 391 -25.27 17.82 -18.95
N GLU A 392 -24.69 18.66 -19.81
CA GLU A 392 -25.36 19.18 -21.01
C GLU A 392 -25.72 18.06 -22.00
N GLN A 393 -24.84 17.07 -22.20
CA GLN A 393 -25.14 15.88 -23.00
C GLN A 393 -26.26 15.03 -22.38
N LEU A 394 -26.25 14.87 -21.06
CA LEU A 394 -27.32 14.17 -20.33
C LEU A 394 -28.67 14.89 -20.48
N LYS A 395 -28.72 16.23 -20.33
CA LYS A 395 -29.95 17.02 -20.54
C LYS A 395 -30.44 16.94 -21.99
N ALA A 396 -29.54 17.00 -22.97
CA ALA A 396 -29.91 16.84 -24.37
C ALA A 396 -30.49 15.44 -24.65
N ASN A 397 -29.88 14.41 -24.05
CA ASN A 397 -30.39 13.04 -24.15
C ASN A 397 -31.76 12.86 -23.47
N GLU A 398 -31.96 13.44 -22.30
CA GLU A 398 -33.26 13.47 -21.60
C GLU A 398 -34.33 14.12 -22.48
N GLN A 399 -34.04 15.25 -23.11
CA GLN A 399 -35.00 15.91 -24.02
C GLN A 399 -35.34 15.06 -25.25
N LYS A 400 -34.36 14.31 -25.77
CA LYS A 400 -34.52 13.46 -26.98
C LYS A 400 -35.24 12.14 -26.68
N THR A 401 -35.00 11.55 -25.51
CA THR A 401 -35.37 10.16 -25.21
C THR A 401 -36.28 10.00 -24.00
N HIS A 402 -36.52 11.08 -23.25
CA HIS A 402 -37.21 11.10 -21.95
C HIS A 402 -36.54 10.27 -20.85
N ARG A 403 -35.28 9.86 -21.06
CA ARG A 403 -34.49 9.16 -20.04
C ARG A 403 -33.98 10.15 -19.00
N SER A 404 -34.41 9.95 -17.77
CA SER A 404 -33.98 10.71 -16.60
C SER A 404 -32.57 10.30 -16.16
N PHE A 405 -31.86 11.17 -15.43
CA PHE A 405 -30.49 10.86 -15.01
C PHE A 405 -30.13 11.40 -13.63
N SER A 406 -29.09 10.81 -13.04
CA SER A 406 -28.35 11.38 -11.91
C SER A 406 -26.86 11.22 -12.16
N MET A 407 -26.11 12.29 -11.90
CA MET A 407 -24.66 12.37 -12.09
C MET A 407 -24.01 12.70 -10.75
N ILE A 408 -22.90 12.03 -10.44
CA ILE A 408 -22.04 12.36 -9.31
C ILE A 408 -20.61 12.62 -9.77
N TYR A 409 -19.90 13.45 -9.01
CA TYR A 409 -18.47 13.69 -9.14
C TYR A 409 -17.80 13.51 -7.78
N PHE A 410 -16.69 12.78 -7.77
CA PHE A 410 -15.78 12.72 -6.63
C PHE A 410 -14.34 12.54 -7.11
N SER A 411 -13.36 12.91 -6.27
CA SER A 411 -11.96 12.56 -6.52
C SER A 411 -11.59 11.30 -5.76
N ASP A 412 -10.74 10.45 -6.32
CA ASP A 412 -10.25 9.25 -5.66
C ASP A 412 -9.47 9.55 -4.37
N HIS A 413 -8.63 10.58 -4.38
CA HIS A 413 -7.87 11.14 -3.26
C HIS A 413 -7.44 12.59 -3.57
N GLY A 414 -6.85 13.27 -2.58
CA GLY A 414 -6.17 14.56 -2.74
C GLY A 414 -4.66 14.40 -2.97
N LEU A 415 -3.89 15.48 -2.77
CA LEU A 415 -2.43 15.48 -2.85
C LEU A 415 -1.83 16.18 -1.62
N CYS A 416 -0.54 16.01 -1.41
CA CYS A 416 0.20 16.72 -0.35
C CYS A 416 1.03 17.86 -0.92
N HIS A 417 1.12 18.99 -0.20
CA HIS A 417 2.01 20.10 -0.57
C HIS A 417 3.46 19.82 -0.20
N GLN A 418 4.36 20.13 -1.13
CA GLN A 418 5.78 20.22 -0.87
C GLN A 418 6.33 21.54 -1.42
N THR A 419 7.03 22.27 -0.56
CA THR A 419 7.78 23.45 -0.97
C THR A 419 9.17 23.02 -1.41
N ASN A 420 9.56 23.36 -2.64
CA ASN A 420 10.92 23.18 -3.09
C ASN A 420 11.85 24.17 -2.38
N GLU A 421 12.82 23.66 -1.63
CA GLU A 421 13.73 24.49 -0.83
C GLU A 421 14.60 25.43 -1.66
N LYS A 422 14.83 25.12 -2.94
CA LYS A 422 15.74 25.90 -3.81
C LYS A 422 15.10 27.19 -4.35
N ASP A 423 13.85 27.13 -4.75
CA ASP A 423 13.14 28.20 -5.47
C ASP A 423 11.80 28.58 -4.84
N GLY A 424 11.41 27.93 -3.74
CA GLY A 424 10.15 28.17 -3.04
C GLY A 424 8.91 27.63 -3.77
N ALA A 425 9.07 26.89 -4.87
CA ALA A 425 7.95 26.41 -5.67
C ALA A 425 7.05 25.47 -4.86
N ILE A 426 5.72 25.66 -4.98
CA ILE A 426 4.74 24.78 -4.33
C ILE A 426 4.33 23.68 -5.29
N LEU A 427 4.74 22.45 -4.96
CA LEU A 427 4.47 21.24 -5.71
C LEU A 427 3.43 20.38 -5.01
N PHE A 428 2.69 19.60 -5.81
CA PHE A 428 1.68 18.66 -5.35
C PHE A 428 2.06 17.27 -5.82
N ASN A 429 2.23 16.34 -4.88
CA ASN A 429 2.63 14.97 -5.19
C ASN A 429 2.20 13.99 -4.08
N GLN A 430 2.51 12.71 -4.32
CA GLN A 430 2.21 11.57 -3.45
C GLN A 430 3.37 11.11 -2.58
N ASN A 431 4.49 11.83 -2.60
CA ASN A 431 5.68 11.49 -1.82
C ASN A 431 5.60 12.03 -0.38
N CYS A 432 4.45 12.55 0.03
CA CYS A 432 4.16 12.87 1.42
C CYS A 432 2.70 12.62 1.79
N HIS A 433 2.45 12.52 3.09
CA HIS A 433 1.11 12.34 3.65
C HIS A 433 0.78 13.52 4.56
N SER A 434 -0.29 14.25 4.21
CA SER A 434 -0.81 15.38 4.98
C SER A 434 -2.21 15.07 5.50
N GLN A 435 -2.63 15.82 6.52
CA GLN A 435 -3.96 15.66 7.13
C GLN A 435 -5.09 15.99 6.15
N LEU A 436 -4.83 16.82 5.13
CA LEU A 436 -5.81 17.25 4.13
C LEU A 436 -5.80 16.35 2.88
N HIS A 437 -4.87 15.40 2.79
CA HIS A 437 -4.72 14.48 1.67
C HIS A 437 -6.02 13.67 1.41
N HIS A 438 -6.76 13.33 2.46
CA HIS A 438 -8.02 12.59 2.33
C HIS A 438 -9.22 13.46 1.93
N ASN A 439 -9.11 14.79 1.96
CA ASN A 439 -10.26 15.66 1.75
C ASN A 439 -10.54 15.84 0.25
N ILE A 440 -11.58 15.17 -0.21
CA ILE A 440 -11.97 15.10 -1.63
C ILE A 440 -13.33 15.79 -1.87
N PRO A 441 -13.58 16.34 -3.07
CA PRO A 441 -14.90 16.84 -3.43
C PRO A 441 -15.90 15.69 -3.58
N LEU A 442 -17.16 15.95 -3.25
CA LEU A 442 -18.29 15.08 -3.56
C LEU A 442 -19.52 15.93 -3.95
N PHE A 443 -20.00 15.74 -5.17
CA PHE A 443 -21.08 16.53 -5.77
C PHE A 443 -22.07 15.62 -6.51
N LYS A 444 -23.37 15.90 -6.40
CA LYS A 444 -24.46 15.21 -7.09
C LYS A 444 -25.38 16.21 -7.77
N ILE A 445 -25.80 15.89 -8.98
CA ILE A 445 -26.86 16.62 -9.68
C ILE A 445 -27.71 15.64 -10.49
N SER A 446 -29.02 15.82 -10.43
CA SER A 446 -30.01 14.96 -11.10
C SER A 446 -30.90 15.78 -12.02
N SER A 447 -31.57 15.11 -12.95
CA SER A 447 -32.30 15.77 -14.02
C SER A 447 -33.48 16.62 -13.55
N ASP A 448 -33.96 16.36 -12.32
CA ASP A 448 -35.07 17.05 -11.66
C ASP A 448 -34.69 17.82 -10.39
N ASP A 449 -33.41 18.06 -10.13
CA ASP A 449 -32.99 18.91 -8.99
C ASP A 449 -33.39 20.38 -9.24
N THR A 450 -34.30 20.90 -8.40
CA THR A 450 -34.80 22.28 -8.46
C THR A 450 -34.16 23.23 -7.46
N GLU A 451 -33.47 22.69 -6.46
CA GLU A 451 -32.83 23.44 -5.38
C GLU A 451 -31.37 23.02 -5.21
N ARG A 452 -30.60 23.88 -4.55
CA ARG A 452 -29.22 23.58 -4.13
C ARG A 452 -29.17 23.25 -2.64
N HIS A 453 -28.46 22.18 -2.32
CA HIS A 453 -28.20 21.74 -0.96
C HIS A 453 -26.69 21.64 -0.71
N GLU A 454 -26.24 22.19 0.40
CA GLU A 454 -24.85 22.10 0.84
C GLU A 454 -24.81 21.54 2.26
N TYR A 455 -24.15 20.39 2.43
CA TYR A 455 -24.06 19.74 3.72
C TYR A 455 -22.61 19.65 4.18
N LYS A 456 -22.33 20.23 5.34
CA LYS A 456 -21.02 20.15 6.02
C LYS A 456 -21.02 18.99 6.99
N VAL A 457 -20.88 17.78 6.46
CA VAL A 457 -21.00 16.54 7.23
C VAL A 457 -19.94 15.53 6.82
N PHE A 458 -19.45 14.78 7.80
CA PHE A 458 -18.45 13.75 7.57
C PHE A 458 -19.04 12.58 6.78
N LYS A 459 -18.33 12.17 5.72
CA LYS A 459 -18.58 10.97 4.92
C LYS A 459 -17.30 10.17 4.77
N SER A 460 -17.40 8.86 4.97
CA SER A 460 -16.28 7.93 4.93
C SER A 460 -16.17 7.26 3.56
N GLY A 461 -14.97 7.26 2.96
CA GLY A 461 -14.67 6.50 1.76
C GLY A 461 -14.89 5.00 1.91
N LEU A 462 -14.83 4.47 3.14
CA LEU A 462 -15.11 3.06 3.43
C LEU A 462 -16.59 2.71 3.34
N ASN A 463 -17.48 3.71 3.36
CA ASN A 463 -18.92 3.57 3.13
C ASN A 463 -19.32 3.86 1.67
N PHE A 464 -18.35 4.15 0.79
CA PHE A 464 -18.64 4.68 -0.54
C PHE A 464 -19.52 3.74 -1.36
N LEU A 465 -19.17 2.45 -1.47
CA LEU A 465 -19.95 1.49 -2.24
C LEU A 465 -21.40 1.39 -1.75
N GLU A 466 -21.62 1.34 -0.44
CA GLU A 466 -22.96 1.29 0.16
C GLU A 466 -23.75 2.55 -0.16
N GLY A 467 -23.10 3.71 -0.09
CA GLY A 467 -23.69 4.97 -0.50
C GLY A 467 -24.06 5.06 -1.98
N ILE A 468 -23.24 4.50 -2.86
CA ILE A 468 -23.57 4.38 -4.29
C ILE A 468 -24.73 3.40 -4.49
N ALA A 469 -24.75 2.29 -3.76
CA ALA A 469 -25.87 1.35 -3.81
C ALA A 469 -27.19 2.04 -3.40
N HIS A 470 -27.18 2.81 -2.31
CA HIS A 470 -28.33 3.62 -1.90
C HIS A 470 -28.74 4.66 -2.95
N TRP A 471 -27.78 5.38 -3.53
CA TRP A 471 -28.05 6.37 -4.58
C TRP A 471 -28.68 5.76 -5.84
N VAL A 472 -28.23 4.57 -6.26
CA VAL A 472 -28.82 3.84 -7.40
C VAL A 472 -30.16 3.19 -7.03
N GLY A 473 -30.40 2.94 -5.74
CA GLY A 473 -31.57 2.22 -5.25
C GLY A 473 -31.38 0.70 -5.30
N ILE A 474 -30.16 0.20 -5.04
CA ILE A 474 -29.85 -1.23 -5.01
C ILE A 474 -29.99 -1.76 -3.59
N GLN A 475 -30.76 -2.84 -3.43
CA GLN A 475 -30.91 -3.58 -2.18
C GLN A 475 -30.21 -4.95 -2.27
N ASN A 476 -29.43 -5.27 -1.24
CA ASN A 476 -28.76 -6.55 -1.08
C ASN A 476 -28.55 -6.85 0.42
N PRO A 477 -28.74 -8.11 0.90
CA PRO A 477 -28.58 -8.46 2.32
C PRO A 477 -27.20 -8.17 2.94
N LYS A 478 -26.17 -7.95 2.12
CA LYS A 478 -24.80 -7.66 2.58
C LYS A 478 -24.54 -6.16 2.80
N LEU A 479 -25.42 -5.28 2.33
CA LEU A 479 -25.25 -3.83 2.41
C LEU A 479 -25.79 -3.29 3.74
N GLY A 480 -25.11 -2.29 4.29
CA GLY A 480 -25.64 -1.41 5.32
C GLY A 480 -26.51 -0.27 4.75
N GLU A 481 -27.09 0.50 5.65
CA GLU A 481 -27.90 1.68 5.33
C GLU A 481 -27.02 2.95 5.36
N GLU A 482 -26.28 3.20 4.27
CA GLU A 482 -25.43 4.39 4.13
C GLU A 482 -25.95 5.30 3.03
N ASP A 483 -26.04 6.62 3.29
CA ASP A 483 -26.44 7.62 2.29
C ASP A 483 -25.43 8.76 2.23
N LEU A 484 -24.61 8.75 1.17
CA LEU A 484 -23.57 9.76 0.93
C LEU A 484 -24.12 11.17 0.72
N PHE A 485 -25.37 11.31 0.27
CA PHE A 485 -25.94 12.58 -0.13
C PHE A 485 -26.97 13.14 0.88
N SER A 486 -27.04 12.53 2.06
CA SER A 486 -27.84 13.03 3.18
C SER A 486 -27.12 14.11 3.99
N ASN A 487 -27.88 14.84 4.80
CA ASN A 487 -27.36 15.79 5.78
C ASN A 487 -26.93 15.13 7.11
N GLN A 488 -26.85 13.80 7.16
CA GLN A 488 -26.43 13.06 8.33
C GLN A 488 -24.95 12.70 8.19
N ALA A 489 -24.18 12.81 9.27
CA ALA A 489 -22.81 12.33 9.29
C ALA A 489 -22.77 10.81 9.37
N ASP A 490 -21.76 10.19 8.75
CA ASP A 490 -21.50 8.77 8.93
C ASP A 490 -21.11 8.50 10.38
N LYS A 491 -21.51 7.33 10.89
CA LYS A 491 -21.41 7.00 12.32
C LYS A 491 -19.97 6.78 12.79
N ASP A 492 -19.11 6.30 11.91
CA ASP A 492 -17.74 5.88 12.22
C ASP A 492 -16.76 6.28 11.11
N ASP A 493 -15.55 6.64 11.50
CA ASP A 493 -14.42 6.90 10.60
C ASP A 493 -13.49 5.70 10.43
N TYR A 494 -13.81 4.59 11.12
CA TYR A 494 -13.10 3.31 11.13
C TYR A 494 -11.60 3.47 11.41
N GLY A 495 -11.27 4.42 12.30
CA GLY A 495 -9.90 4.68 12.73
C GLY A 495 -9.07 5.58 11.80
N LEU A 496 -9.66 6.14 10.74
CA LEU A 496 -8.97 7.03 9.80
C LEU A 496 -8.33 8.23 10.50
N GLN A 497 -9.07 8.92 11.38
CA GLN A 497 -8.53 10.09 12.08
C GLN A 497 -7.38 9.71 13.01
N LYS A 498 -7.42 8.53 13.63
CA LYS A 498 -6.32 8.02 14.44
C LYS A 498 -5.08 7.81 13.57
N GLN A 499 -5.24 7.15 12.42
CA GLN A 499 -4.14 6.91 11.48
C GLN A 499 -3.54 8.21 10.93
N ILE A 500 -4.38 9.19 10.57
CA ILE A 500 -3.94 10.52 10.13
C ILE A 500 -3.11 11.19 11.23
N LYS A 501 -3.58 11.20 12.48
CA LYS A 501 -2.89 11.84 13.61
C LYS A 501 -1.55 11.17 13.97
N GLU A 502 -1.46 9.86 13.83
CA GLU A 502 -0.28 9.09 14.22
C GLU A 502 0.80 9.06 13.14
N LYS A 503 0.41 8.92 11.86
CA LYS A 503 1.35 8.65 10.77
C LYS A 503 1.67 9.87 9.91
N TYR A 504 0.80 10.88 9.85
CA TYR A 504 0.95 11.97 8.86
C TYR A 504 1.63 13.18 9.48
N ARG A 505 2.15 14.08 8.63
CA ARG A 505 2.81 15.29 9.10
C ARG A 505 1.86 16.11 9.98
N LYS A 506 2.42 16.75 11.02
CA LYS A 506 1.64 17.46 12.03
C LYS A 506 1.25 18.88 11.61
N ASP A 507 2.04 19.49 10.74
CA ASP A 507 1.72 20.79 10.19
C ASP A 507 0.61 20.66 9.15
N ALA A 508 -0.39 21.54 9.26
CA ALA A 508 -1.43 21.63 8.26
C ALA A 508 -0.84 22.25 6.99
N ASP A 509 -1.19 21.70 5.83
CA ASP A 509 -0.82 22.21 4.50
C ASP A 509 -2.06 22.79 3.80
N PRO A 510 -2.67 23.88 4.32
CA PRO A 510 -3.93 24.40 3.80
C PRO A 510 -3.78 24.93 2.38
N ALA A 511 -4.91 25.03 1.67
CA ALA A 511 -4.96 25.64 0.36
C ALA A 511 -4.33 27.04 0.34
N VAL A 512 -3.50 27.28 -0.68
CA VAL A 512 -2.78 28.53 -0.90
C VAL A 512 -3.61 29.44 -1.79
N ASP A 513 -3.94 30.65 -1.32
CA ASP A 513 -4.51 31.72 -2.16
C ASP A 513 -3.42 32.27 -3.07
N ILE A 514 -3.43 31.81 -4.32
CA ILE A 514 -2.42 32.15 -5.34
C ILE A 514 -2.34 33.66 -5.66
N ARG A 515 -3.38 34.42 -5.31
CA ARG A 515 -3.47 35.86 -5.58
C ARG A 515 -2.66 36.71 -4.59
N LYS A 516 -2.09 36.10 -3.53
CA LYS A 516 -1.43 36.80 -2.41
C LYS A 516 0.10 36.70 -2.40
#